data_AF-A0A960G151-F1
#
_entry.id   AF-A0A960G151-F1
#
_cell.length_a   1.000
_cell.length_b   1.000
_cell.length_c   1.000
_cell.angle_alpha   90.00
_cell.angle_beta   90.00
_cell.angle_gamma   90.00
#
_symmetry.space_group_name_H-M   'P 1'
#
loop_
_entity.id
_entity.type
_entity.pdbx_description
1 polymer ?
#
loop_
_entity_poly.entity_id
_entity_poly.type
_entity_poly.pdbx_seq_one_letter_code
_entity_poly.pdbx_strand_id
1 'polypeptide(L)'
;MKVLYVCTANICRSPAAAALLREAGLPTVEVVSAGTQAVVGSPACSIVRELPGHDSQPLTAGLIESADLVLTAAREHRTAVVEMYPAARTRTFTIRQAGRLAQWLLDAGMVDAARHGGDFEDGDPRRLVAALPATAQARASWVVEELDAARGMAPAPVAPAPNGRRWSRRVVEPQGHPDDVPDPHVLGTSWHAVAHEQLRESTEQVVGLLRAVL
;
A
#
# COMPACT_ATOMS: atom_id res chain seq x y z
N MET A 1 -6.82 -10.96 -8.82
CA MET A 1 -6.81 -9.77 -7.94
C MET A 1 -6.29 -8.58 -8.73
N LYS A 2 -6.92 -7.41 -8.63
CA LYS A 2 -6.49 -6.17 -9.28
C LYS A 2 -6.10 -5.13 -8.24
N VAL A 3 -4.86 -4.64 -8.30
CA VAL A 3 -4.32 -3.63 -7.39
C VAL A 3 -4.13 -2.31 -8.13
N LEU A 4 -4.77 -1.25 -7.64
CA LEU A 4 -4.66 0.10 -8.19
C LEU A 4 -3.80 0.99 -7.28
N TYR A 5 -2.70 1.51 -7.81
CA TYR A 5 -1.88 2.52 -7.14
C TYR A 5 -2.29 3.94 -7.53
N VAL A 6 -2.43 4.84 -6.56
CA VAL A 6 -2.89 6.22 -6.80
C VAL A 6 -1.94 7.25 -6.18
N CYS A 7 -1.51 8.24 -6.98
CA CYS A 7 -0.85 9.45 -6.48
C CYS A 7 -1.42 10.69 -7.16
N THR A 8 -0.72 11.83 -7.16
CA THR A 8 -1.24 13.08 -7.77
C THR A 8 -1.19 13.01 -9.29
N ALA A 9 0.00 12.96 -9.87
CA ALA A 9 0.20 13.11 -11.33
C ALA A 9 0.46 11.79 -12.08
N ASN A 10 0.53 10.66 -11.38
CA ASN A 10 0.88 9.34 -11.96
C ASN A 10 2.21 9.31 -12.74
N ILE A 11 3.23 10.03 -12.23
CA ILE A 11 4.55 10.08 -12.85
C ILE A 11 5.69 9.61 -11.93
N CYS A 12 5.43 9.45 -10.63
CA CYS A 12 6.47 9.15 -9.64
C CYS A 12 6.04 8.04 -8.67
N ARG A 13 5.27 8.38 -7.63
CA ARG A 13 4.98 7.47 -6.50
C ARG A 13 4.15 6.25 -6.89
N SER A 14 3.01 6.45 -7.56
CA SER A 14 2.14 5.33 -7.96
C SER A 14 2.77 4.39 -9.01
N PRO A 15 3.44 4.87 -10.08
CA PRO A 15 4.07 3.95 -11.02
C PRO A 15 5.31 3.25 -10.45
N ALA A 16 6.09 3.90 -9.58
CA ALA A 16 7.20 3.24 -8.90
C ALA A 16 6.72 2.07 -8.02
N ALA A 17 5.67 2.29 -7.21
CA ALA A 17 5.05 1.23 -6.40
C ALA A 17 4.48 0.09 -7.25
N ALA A 18 3.84 0.44 -8.38
CA ALA A 18 3.29 -0.54 -9.30
C ALA A 18 4.39 -1.42 -9.93
N ALA A 19 5.54 -0.85 -10.28
CA ALA A 19 6.68 -1.62 -10.79
C ALA A 19 7.22 -2.59 -9.74
N LEU A 20 7.40 -2.14 -8.50
CA LEU A 20 7.84 -2.98 -7.38
C LEU A 20 6.91 -4.19 -7.17
N LEU A 21 5.58 -3.99 -7.25
CA LEU A 21 4.62 -5.10 -7.13
C LEU A 21 4.67 -6.04 -8.36
N ARG A 22 4.86 -5.51 -9.57
CA ARG A 22 5.01 -6.33 -10.78
C ARG A 22 6.28 -7.18 -10.74
N GLU A 23 7.39 -6.63 -10.25
CA GLU A 23 8.67 -7.33 -10.07
C GLU A 23 8.56 -8.49 -9.09
N ALA A 24 7.61 -8.44 -8.14
CA ALA A 24 7.32 -9.58 -7.26
C ALA A 24 6.77 -10.81 -8.03
N GLY A 25 6.29 -10.66 -9.25
CA GLY A 25 5.93 -11.78 -10.13
C GLY A 25 4.75 -12.61 -9.63
N LEU A 26 3.73 -11.97 -9.03
CA LEU A 26 2.51 -12.65 -8.56
C LEU A 26 1.55 -12.86 -9.75
N PRO A 27 1.39 -14.09 -10.28
CA PRO A 27 0.76 -14.34 -11.58
C PRO A 27 -0.74 -14.03 -11.62
N THR A 28 -1.41 -14.04 -10.46
CA THR A 28 -2.85 -13.78 -10.33
C THR A 28 -3.16 -12.33 -9.95
N VAL A 29 -2.13 -11.47 -9.89
CA VAL A 29 -2.23 -10.06 -9.50
C VAL A 29 -2.01 -9.15 -10.71
N GLU A 30 -3.08 -8.49 -11.15
CA GLU A 30 -3.03 -7.41 -12.11
C GLU A 30 -2.68 -6.11 -11.38
N VAL A 31 -1.71 -5.35 -11.91
CA VAL A 31 -1.23 -4.11 -11.29
C VAL A 31 -1.47 -2.93 -12.22
N VAL A 32 -2.18 -1.92 -11.72
CA VAL A 32 -2.51 -0.68 -12.43
C VAL A 32 -2.10 0.52 -11.59
N SER A 33 -1.82 1.66 -12.23
CA SER A 33 -1.56 2.91 -11.52
C SER A 33 -2.28 4.07 -12.20
N ALA A 34 -2.71 5.07 -11.42
CA ALA A 34 -3.36 6.28 -11.92
C ALA A 34 -3.04 7.49 -11.03
N GLY A 35 -3.55 8.66 -11.41
CA GLY A 35 -3.34 9.90 -10.65
C GLY A 35 -4.57 10.79 -10.57
N THR A 36 -4.82 11.38 -9.40
CA THR A 36 -5.97 12.25 -9.13
C THR A 36 -6.00 13.51 -9.98
N GLN A 37 -4.83 13.95 -10.46
CA GLN A 37 -4.63 15.11 -11.35
C GLN A 37 -3.70 14.74 -12.50
N ALA A 38 -3.65 13.46 -12.88
CA ALA A 38 -2.77 13.00 -13.95
C ALA A 38 -3.26 13.51 -15.31
N VAL A 39 -2.30 13.92 -16.13
CA VAL A 39 -2.52 14.32 -17.52
C VAL A 39 -1.89 13.26 -18.41
N VAL A 40 -2.66 12.75 -19.37
CA VAL A 40 -2.19 11.72 -20.30
C VAL A 40 -0.92 12.16 -21.01
N GLY A 41 0.07 11.26 -21.07
CA GLY A 41 1.37 11.54 -21.69
C GLY A 41 2.33 12.38 -20.84
N SER A 42 2.00 12.66 -19.58
CA SER A 42 2.94 13.36 -18.69
C SER A 42 4.24 12.56 -18.51
N PRO A 43 5.41 13.20 -18.59
CA PRO A 43 6.68 12.51 -18.46
C PRO A 43 6.87 11.93 -17.06
N ALA A 44 7.24 10.66 -17.00
CA ALA A 44 7.69 10.01 -15.77
C ALA A 44 8.85 10.76 -15.09
N CYS A 45 8.93 10.68 -13.76
CA CYS A 45 10.10 11.14 -13.00
C CYS A 45 11.32 10.25 -13.28
N SER A 46 12.50 10.67 -12.84
CA SER A 46 13.76 9.95 -13.11
C SER A 46 13.75 8.50 -12.65
N ILE A 47 13.10 8.19 -11.52
CA ILE A 47 12.98 6.82 -11.00
C ILE A 47 12.14 5.93 -11.92
N VAL A 48 11.10 6.49 -12.54
CA VAL A 48 10.09 5.74 -13.30
C VAL A 48 10.42 5.71 -14.79
N ARG A 49 11.24 6.63 -15.29
CA ARG A 49 11.64 6.72 -16.70
C ARG A 49 12.30 5.46 -17.25
N GLU A 50 12.93 4.67 -16.39
CA GLU A 50 13.59 3.42 -16.78
C GLU A 50 12.59 2.24 -16.87
N LEU A 51 11.35 2.43 -16.43
CA LEU A 51 10.31 1.41 -16.48
C LEU A 51 9.67 1.40 -17.87
N PRO A 52 9.78 0.29 -18.63
CA PRO A 52 9.20 0.22 -19.97
C PRO A 52 7.66 0.28 -19.91
N GLY A 53 7.07 1.07 -20.81
CA GLY A 53 5.62 1.07 -21.04
C GLY A 53 4.77 1.76 -19.96
N HIS A 54 5.35 2.65 -19.14
CA HIS A 54 4.55 3.49 -18.26
C HIS A 54 4.05 4.74 -18.98
N ASP A 55 2.73 4.88 -19.07
CA ASP A 55 2.05 6.10 -19.48
C ASP A 55 1.19 6.64 -18.33
N SER A 56 1.32 7.94 -18.06
CA SER A 56 0.49 8.61 -17.05
C SER A 56 -0.98 8.59 -17.48
N GLN A 57 -1.88 8.25 -16.56
CA GLN A 57 -3.33 8.24 -16.79
C GLN A 57 -4.14 8.80 -15.61
N PRO A 58 -5.26 9.49 -15.89
CA PRO A 58 -6.16 10.02 -14.85
C PRO A 58 -6.85 8.90 -14.07
N LEU A 59 -7.04 9.14 -12.78
CA LEU A 59 -7.92 8.33 -11.94
C LEU A 59 -9.36 8.50 -12.42
N THR A 60 -10.07 7.37 -12.55
CA THR A 60 -11.48 7.35 -12.94
C THR A 60 -12.27 6.44 -12.00
N ALA A 61 -13.59 6.67 -11.91
CA ALA A 61 -14.47 5.82 -11.11
C ALA A 61 -14.42 4.36 -11.58
N GLY A 62 -14.31 4.09 -12.89
CA GLY A 62 -14.19 2.73 -13.42
C GLY A 62 -12.89 2.02 -13.03
N LEU A 63 -11.76 2.76 -12.96
CA LEU A 63 -10.51 2.21 -12.42
C LEU A 63 -10.68 1.83 -10.95
N ILE A 64 -11.31 2.70 -10.15
CA ILE A 64 -11.57 2.43 -8.74
C ILE A 64 -12.50 1.24 -8.60
N GLU A 65 -13.64 1.23 -9.28
CA GLU A 65 -14.66 0.17 -9.26
C GLU A 65 -14.05 -1.20 -9.56
N SER A 66 -13.23 -1.29 -10.61
CA SER A 66 -12.61 -2.55 -11.05
C SER A 66 -11.50 -3.09 -10.13
N ALA A 67 -10.96 -2.26 -9.23
CA ALA A 67 -9.86 -2.67 -8.37
C ALA A 67 -10.36 -3.47 -7.14
N ASP A 68 -9.70 -4.57 -6.81
CA ASP A 68 -9.95 -5.30 -5.56
C ASP A 68 -9.28 -4.58 -4.36
N LEU A 69 -8.14 -3.94 -4.60
CA LEU A 69 -7.36 -3.20 -3.60
C LEU A 69 -6.86 -1.88 -4.19
N VAL A 70 -7.07 -0.77 -3.48
CA VAL A 70 -6.56 0.55 -3.86
C VAL A 70 -5.52 1.02 -2.85
N LEU A 71 -4.31 1.30 -3.35
CA LEU A 71 -3.16 1.73 -2.55
C LEU A 71 -2.76 3.15 -2.94
N THR A 72 -2.91 4.08 -2.01
CA THR A 72 -2.68 5.51 -2.27
C THR A 72 -1.34 5.98 -1.69
N ALA A 73 -0.67 6.90 -2.38
CA ALA A 73 0.61 7.43 -1.92
C ALA A 73 0.48 8.25 -0.62
N ALA A 74 -0.67 8.87 -0.41
CA ALA A 74 -0.96 9.67 0.79
C ALA A 74 -2.47 9.68 1.08
N ARG A 75 -2.86 10.15 2.27
CA ARG A 75 -4.25 10.22 2.74
C ARG A 75 -5.13 11.11 1.88
N GLU A 76 -4.63 12.22 1.35
CA GLU A 76 -5.36 13.09 0.42
C GLU A 76 -5.83 12.36 -0.85
N HIS A 77 -5.00 11.43 -1.36
CA HIS A 77 -5.37 10.58 -2.49
C HIS A 77 -6.42 9.54 -2.10
N ARG A 78 -6.36 9.02 -0.87
CA ARG A 78 -7.42 8.14 -0.33
C ARG A 78 -8.74 8.90 -0.20
N THR A 79 -8.70 10.15 0.26
CA THR A 79 -9.87 11.03 0.30
C THR A 79 -10.46 11.19 -1.11
N ALA A 80 -9.63 11.53 -2.11
CA ALA A 80 -10.10 11.67 -3.50
C ALA A 80 -10.73 10.38 -4.07
N VAL A 81 -10.16 9.21 -3.77
CA VAL A 81 -10.73 7.91 -4.16
C VAL A 81 -12.12 7.71 -3.53
N VAL A 82 -12.26 7.97 -2.23
CA VAL A 82 -13.51 7.77 -1.49
C VAL A 82 -14.57 8.81 -1.87
N GLU A 83 -14.17 10.05 -2.16
CA GLU A 83 -15.07 11.08 -2.69
C GLU A 83 -15.61 10.70 -4.08
N MET A 84 -14.76 10.13 -4.94
CA MET A 84 -15.15 9.69 -6.27
C MET A 84 -15.98 8.40 -6.24
N TYR A 85 -15.66 7.47 -5.35
CA TYR A 85 -16.34 6.17 -5.24
C TYR A 85 -16.43 5.71 -3.76
N PRO A 86 -17.47 6.14 -3.02
CA PRO A 86 -17.57 5.91 -1.57
C PRO A 86 -17.50 4.43 -1.14
N ALA A 87 -18.02 3.52 -1.98
CA ALA A 87 -18.01 2.08 -1.71
C ALA A 87 -16.58 1.46 -1.68
N ALA A 88 -15.56 2.15 -2.21
CA ALA A 88 -14.18 1.67 -2.17
C ALA A 88 -13.49 1.91 -0.81
N ARG A 89 -14.13 2.56 0.16
CA ARG A 89 -13.51 2.94 1.45
C ARG A 89 -12.84 1.77 2.17
N THR A 90 -13.49 0.61 2.24
CA THR A 90 -12.99 -0.58 2.96
C THR A 90 -11.75 -1.17 2.27
N ARG A 91 -11.68 -1.06 0.95
CA ARG A 91 -10.55 -1.54 0.13
C ARG A 91 -9.53 -0.47 -0.28
N THR A 92 -9.58 0.72 0.32
CA THR A 92 -8.64 1.82 0.03
C THR A 92 -7.76 2.15 1.23
N PHE A 93 -6.46 2.03 1.06
CA PHE A 93 -5.46 2.27 2.09
C PHE A 93 -4.38 3.20 1.55
N THR A 94 -3.69 3.93 2.41
CA THR A 94 -2.38 4.42 1.96
C THR A 94 -1.41 3.25 1.88
N ILE A 95 -0.40 3.34 1.03
CA ILE A 95 0.55 2.24 0.83
C ILE A 95 1.31 1.89 2.12
N ARG A 96 1.71 2.90 2.90
CA ARG A 96 2.40 2.69 4.19
C ARG A 96 1.49 2.06 5.24
N GLN A 97 0.22 2.47 5.27
CA GLN A 97 -0.77 1.83 6.13
C GLN A 97 -0.95 0.36 5.72
N ALA A 98 -1.13 0.07 4.44
CA ALA A 98 -1.31 -1.30 3.96
C ALA A 98 -0.09 -2.18 4.28
N GLY A 99 1.13 -1.69 4.07
CA GLY A 99 2.35 -2.41 4.41
C GLY A 99 2.44 -2.74 5.90
N ARG A 100 2.19 -1.75 6.78
CA ARG A 100 2.16 -1.97 8.23
C ARG A 100 1.11 -2.99 8.67
N LEU A 101 -0.10 -2.90 8.11
CA LEU A 101 -1.18 -3.85 8.42
C LEU A 101 -0.82 -5.26 7.92
N ALA A 102 -0.25 -5.37 6.72
CA ALA A 102 0.19 -6.63 6.15
C ALA A 102 1.28 -7.30 7.00
N GLN A 103 2.29 -6.52 7.43
CA GLN A 103 3.34 -7.02 8.31
C GLN A 103 2.79 -7.48 9.65
N TRP A 104 1.86 -6.71 10.25
CA TRP A 104 1.23 -7.11 11.51
C TRP A 104 0.42 -8.41 11.39
N LEU A 105 -0.33 -8.61 10.30
CA LEU A 105 -1.06 -9.86 10.05
C LEU A 105 -0.14 -11.08 9.99
N LEU A 106 1.06 -10.90 9.39
CA LEU A 106 2.09 -11.94 9.33
C LEU A 106 2.71 -12.19 10.71
N ASP A 107 3.18 -11.15 11.38
CA ASP A 107 3.90 -11.25 12.65
C ASP A 107 3.01 -11.77 13.80
N ALA A 108 1.73 -11.39 13.79
CA ALA A 108 0.75 -11.86 14.76
C ALA A 108 0.25 -13.29 14.48
N GLY A 109 0.71 -13.93 13.39
CA GLY A 109 0.30 -15.29 13.03
C GLY A 109 -1.15 -15.42 12.57
N MET A 110 -1.75 -14.34 12.05
CA MET A 110 -3.15 -14.35 11.60
C MET A 110 -3.36 -15.28 10.40
N VAL A 111 -2.40 -15.29 9.47
CA VAL A 111 -2.48 -16.15 8.28
C VAL A 111 -2.41 -17.62 8.66
N ASP A 112 -1.57 -17.99 9.63
CA ASP A 112 -1.47 -19.37 10.10
C ASP A 112 -2.71 -19.80 10.88
N ALA A 113 -3.27 -18.91 11.72
CA ALA A 113 -4.54 -19.13 12.38
C ALA A 113 -5.69 -19.33 11.38
N ALA A 114 -5.75 -18.53 10.32
CA ALA A 114 -6.76 -18.67 9.27
C ALA A 114 -6.65 -20.00 8.50
N ARG A 115 -5.43 -20.54 8.32
CA ARG A 115 -5.20 -21.81 7.62
C ARG A 115 -5.55 -23.04 8.42
N HIS A 116 -5.20 -23.04 9.71
CA HIS A 116 -5.21 -24.26 10.53
C HIS A 116 -6.24 -24.21 11.66
N GLY A 117 -6.84 -23.04 11.93
CA GLY A 117 -7.57 -22.80 13.16
C GLY A 117 -6.64 -22.86 14.38
N GLY A 118 -7.24 -22.83 15.56
CA GLY A 118 -6.51 -23.00 16.82
C GLY A 118 -7.35 -22.65 18.03
N ASP A 119 -7.04 -23.28 19.15
CA ASP A 119 -7.58 -22.93 20.46
C ASP A 119 -6.74 -21.79 21.04
N PHE A 120 -7.14 -20.55 20.78
CA PHE A 120 -6.48 -19.36 21.32
C PHE A 120 -7.19 -18.88 22.58
N GLU A 121 -6.48 -18.20 23.48
CA GLU A 121 -7.07 -17.63 24.71
C GLU A 121 -8.09 -16.52 24.40
N ASP A 122 -9.02 -16.28 25.32
CA ASP A 122 -9.97 -15.18 25.20
C ASP A 122 -9.24 -13.83 25.13
N GLY A 123 -9.60 -13.00 24.14
CA GLY A 123 -8.93 -11.73 23.88
C GLY A 123 -7.77 -11.81 22.87
N ASP A 124 -7.38 -13.01 22.43
CA ASP A 124 -6.43 -13.18 21.34
C ASP A 124 -7.05 -12.76 20.00
N PRO A 125 -6.46 -11.80 19.27
CA PRO A 125 -7.02 -11.32 18.01
C PRO A 125 -7.09 -12.42 16.93
N ARG A 126 -6.30 -13.51 17.04
CA ARG A 126 -6.38 -14.67 16.14
C ARG A 126 -7.70 -15.43 16.22
N ARG A 127 -8.52 -15.21 17.26
CA ARG A 127 -9.89 -15.77 17.32
C ARG A 127 -10.87 -15.09 16.37
N LEU A 128 -10.55 -13.88 15.92
CA LEU A 128 -11.43 -13.07 15.09
C LEU A 128 -11.14 -13.22 13.58
N VAL A 129 -10.02 -13.82 13.21
CA VAL A 129 -9.62 -13.99 11.81
C VAL A 129 -10.55 -14.99 11.11
N ALA A 130 -11.01 -14.66 9.91
CA ALA A 130 -11.80 -15.60 9.13
C ALA A 130 -10.93 -16.77 8.62
N ALA A 131 -11.51 -17.96 8.50
CA ALA A 131 -10.82 -19.11 7.90
C ALA A 131 -10.41 -18.82 6.46
N LEU A 132 -9.21 -19.28 6.06
CA LEU A 132 -8.66 -18.99 4.75
C LEU A 132 -9.44 -19.71 3.65
N PRO A 133 -9.99 -19.00 2.64
CA PRO A 133 -10.78 -19.63 1.59
C PRO A 133 -10.00 -20.61 0.71
N ALA A 134 -10.68 -21.57 0.09
CA ALA A 134 -10.03 -22.57 -0.77
C ALA A 134 -9.57 -22.00 -2.13
N THR A 135 -10.29 -21.03 -2.69
CA THR A 135 -10.02 -20.50 -4.04
C THR A 135 -9.20 -19.21 -4.01
N ALA A 136 -8.28 -19.03 -4.96
CA ALA A 136 -7.48 -17.81 -5.10
C ALA A 136 -8.32 -16.52 -5.17
N GLN A 137 -9.49 -16.55 -5.84
CA GLN A 137 -10.37 -15.38 -5.92
C GLN A 137 -10.93 -14.99 -4.54
N ALA A 138 -11.48 -15.95 -3.79
CA ALA A 138 -11.97 -15.69 -2.44
C ALA A 138 -10.85 -15.30 -1.47
N ARG A 139 -9.63 -15.83 -1.66
CA ARG A 139 -8.46 -15.42 -0.88
C ARG A 139 -8.06 -13.96 -1.13
N ALA A 140 -8.23 -13.45 -2.35
CA ALA A 140 -7.99 -12.04 -2.63
C ALA A 140 -8.97 -11.14 -1.85
N SER A 141 -10.25 -11.49 -1.79
CA SER A 141 -11.24 -10.80 -0.96
C SER A 141 -10.88 -10.89 0.53
N TRP A 142 -10.48 -12.07 0.99
CA TRP A 142 -10.03 -12.28 2.37
C TRP A 142 -8.87 -11.36 2.76
N VAL A 143 -7.86 -11.18 1.90
CA VAL A 143 -6.74 -10.24 2.18
C VAL A 143 -7.26 -8.82 2.44
N VAL A 144 -8.18 -8.35 1.61
CA VAL A 144 -8.72 -6.99 1.69
C VAL A 144 -9.57 -6.81 2.96
N GLU A 145 -10.39 -7.80 3.29
CA GLU A 145 -11.23 -7.82 4.48
C GLU A 145 -10.39 -7.82 5.76
N GLU A 146 -9.34 -8.65 5.83
CA GLU A 146 -8.45 -8.72 6.98
C GLU A 146 -7.58 -7.46 7.13
N LEU A 147 -7.15 -6.85 6.02
CA LEU A 147 -6.53 -5.53 6.07
C LEU A 147 -7.49 -4.48 6.63
N ASP A 148 -8.77 -4.48 6.25
CA ASP A 148 -9.74 -3.51 6.76
C ASP A 148 -10.04 -3.74 8.25
N ALA A 149 -10.21 -5.00 8.66
CA ALA A 149 -10.40 -5.41 10.05
C ALA A 149 -9.20 -5.01 10.94
N ALA A 150 -7.98 -5.14 10.42
CA ALA A 150 -6.75 -4.83 11.14
C ALA A 150 -6.54 -3.33 11.42
N ARG A 151 -7.30 -2.42 10.79
CA ARG A 151 -7.13 -0.95 10.96
C ARG A 151 -7.22 -0.47 12.42
N GLY A 152 -7.99 -1.16 13.26
CA GLY A 152 -8.17 -0.85 14.69
C GLY A 152 -7.34 -1.74 15.64
N MET A 153 -6.66 -2.76 15.12
CA MET A 153 -5.92 -3.74 15.92
C MET A 153 -4.41 -3.57 15.80
N ALA A 154 -3.93 -3.27 14.59
CA ALA A 154 -2.50 -3.10 14.38
C ALA A 154 -1.99 -1.84 15.10
N PRO A 155 -0.79 -1.89 15.70
CA PRO A 155 -0.19 -0.75 16.36
C PRO A 155 -0.21 0.49 15.48
N ALA A 156 -0.53 1.64 16.07
CA ALA A 156 -0.40 2.93 15.42
C ALA A 156 1.06 3.10 14.95
N PRO A 157 1.28 3.77 13.81
CA PRO A 157 2.63 4.02 13.34
C PRO A 157 3.39 4.84 14.40
N VAL A 158 4.49 4.28 14.88
CA VAL A 158 5.35 4.96 15.86
C VAL A 158 6.16 6.00 15.10
N ALA A 159 6.04 7.28 15.48
CA ALA A 159 6.96 8.30 14.99
C ALA A 159 8.40 7.86 15.32
N PRO A 160 9.39 8.06 14.43
CA PRO A 160 10.76 7.72 14.76
C PRO A 160 11.14 8.41 16.07
N ALA A 161 11.69 7.65 17.01
CA ALA A 161 12.12 8.22 18.28
C ALA A 161 13.09 9.37 18.02
N PRO A 162 13.05 10.48 18.79
CA PRO A 162 14.11 11.47 18.74
C PRO A 162 15.39 10.80 19.24
N ASN A 163 16.26 10.40 18.31
CA ASN A 163 17.47 9.65 18.63
C ASN A 163 18.37 10.51 19.54
N GLY A 164 18.48 10.15 20.82
CA GLY A 164 19.43 10.74 21.79
C GLY A 164 20.91 10.47 21.49
N ARG A 165 21.29 10.23 20.23
CA ARG A 165 22.67 10.12 19.78
C ARG A 165 22.98 11.26 18.82
N ARG A 166 24.12 11.90 19.04
CA ARG A 166 24.70 12.97 18.23
C ARG A 166 25.01 12.42 16.83
N TRP A 167 24.12 12.58 15.86
CA TRP A 167 24.31 12.13 14.47
C TRP A 167 24.59 13.31 13.52
N SER A 168 25.79 13.29 12.93
CA SER A 168 26.33 14.27 11.99
C SER A 168 25.96 14.01 10.51
N ARG A 169 24.73 13.55 10.24
CA ARG A 169 24.13 13.57 8.90
C ARG A 169 22.66 13.94 9.07
N ARG A 170 22.22 14.98 8.35
CA ARG A 170 20.85 15.51 8.38
C ARG A 170 19.84 14.40 8.08
N VAL A 171 19.36 13.73 9.12
CA VAL A 171 18.13 12.95 9.05
C VAL A 171 17.03 13.99 8.98
N VAL A 172 16.45 14.15 7.79
CA VAL A 172 15.32 15.06 7.62
C VAL A 172 14.15 14.42 8.36
N GLU A 173 13.61 15.10 9.36
CA GLU A 173 12.38 14.66 10.03
C GLU A 173 11.31 14.36 8.97
N PRO A 174 10.56 13.25 9.07
CA PRO A 174 9.51 12.95 8.11
C PRO A 174 8.46 14.06 8.19
N GLN A 175 8.45 14.95 7.20
CA GLN A 175 7.40 15.94 7.07
C GLN A 175 6.13 15.24 6.58
N GLY A 176 5.07 15.31 7.39
CA GLY A 176 3.77 14.73 7.06
C GLY A 176 3.35 13.60 8.00
N HIS A 177 2.22 12.99 7.70
CA HIS A 177 1.69 11.90 8.51
C HIS A 177 2.46 10.60 8.24
N PRO A 178 2.66 9.73 9.24
CA PRO A 178 3.49 8.53 9.09
C PRO A 178 2.94 7.50 8.09
N ASP A 179 1.65 7.55 7.77
CA ASP A 179 1.06 6.71 6.72
C ASP A 179 1.18 7.32 5.31
N ASP A 180 1.73 8.54 5.16
CA ASP A 180 1.95 9.20 3.88
C ASP A 180 3.37 8.94 3.36
N VAL A 181 3.48 8.74 2.04
CA VAL A 181 4.76 8.78 1.33
C VAL A 181 5.01 10.22 0.88
N PRO A 182 6.15 10.83 1.25
CA PRO A 182 6.46 12.22 0.96
C PRO A 182 6.44 12.46 -0.55
N ASP A 183 5.95 13.63 -0.97
CA ASP A 183 5.99 14.04 -2.38
C ASP A 183 7.32 14.73 -2.71
N PRO A 184 8.23 14.08 -3.47
CA PRO A 184 9.50 14.71 -3.84
C PRO A 184 9.34 15.88 -4.82
N HIS A 185 8.19 16.01 -5.49
CA HIS A 185 7.92 17.15 -6.38
C HIS A 185 7.45 18.40 -5.63
N VAL A 186 6.98 18.24 -4.39
CA VAL A 186 6.64 19.36 -3.50
C VAL A 186 7.80 19.69 -2.56
N LEU A 187 8.45 18.65 -2.01
CA LEU A 187 9.49 18.80 -0.98
C LEU A 187 10.91 18.97 -1.55
N GLY A 188 11.08 18.76 -2.85
CA GLY A 188 12.37 18.88 -3.55
C GLY A 188 13.03 17.54 -3.86
N THR A 189 13.91 17.57 -4.86
CA THR A 189 14.44 16.35 -5.49
C THR A 189 15.26 15.45 -4.56
N SER A 190 15.79 15.97 -3.46
CA SER A 190 16.48 15.19 -2.42
C SER A 190 15.58 14.14 -1.74
N TRP A 191 14.26 14.29 -1.82
CA TRP A 191 13.30 13.38 -1.22
C TRP A 191 12.96 12.15 -2.08
N HIS A 192 13.43 12.09 -3.34
CA HIS A 192 13.16 10.94 -4.22
C HIS A 192 13.64 9.63 -3.60
N ALA A 193 14.83 9.61 -3.00
CA ALA A 193 15.38 8.41 -2.37
C ALA A 193 14.54 7.96 -1.16
N VAL A 194 14.11 8.90 -0.33
CA VAL A 194 13.27 8.61 0.84
C VAL A 194 11.90 8.09 0.42
N ALA A 195 11.26 8.74 -0.56
CA ALA A 195 9.97 8.30 -1.07
C ALA A 195 10.08 6.89 -1.69
N HIS A 196 11.10 6.64 -2.50
CA HIS A 196 11.32 5.33 -3.11
C HIS A 196 11.53 4.22 -2.08
N GLU A 197 12.34 4.48 -1.05
CA GLU A 197 12.59 3.51 0.01
C GLU A 197 11.31 3.16 0.78
N GLN A 198 10.50 4.17 1.13
CA GLN A 198 9.21 3.93 1.80
C GLN A 198 8.22 3.16 0.90
N LEU A 199 8.22 3.42 -0.41
CA LEU A 199 7.42 2.66 -1.37
C LEU A 199 7.88 1.21 -1.44
N ARG A 200 9.20 0.97 -1.50
CA ARG A 200 9.81 -0.35 -1.54
C ARG A 200 9.47 -1.15 -0.30
N GLU A 201 9.76 -0.63 0.89
CA GLU A 201 9.46 -1.28 2.17
C GLU A 201 7.98 -1.64 2.30
N SER A 202 7.09 -0.68 2.05
CA SER A 202 5.64 -0.90 2.17
C SER A 202 5.13 -1.91 1.13
N THR A 203 5.68 -1.89 -0.09
CA THR A 203 5.31 -2.84 -1.14
C THR A 203 5.80 -4.25 -0.82
N GLU A 204 7.01 -4.39 -0.31
CA GLU A 204 7.56 -5.67 0.14
C GLU A 204 6.71 -6.31 1.24
N GLN A 205 6.24 -5.52 2.21
CA GLN A 205 5.33 -5.99 3.25
C GLN A 205 4.00 -6.49 2.68
N VAL A 206 3.39 -5.74 1.76
CA VAL A 206 2.16 -6.16 1.07
C VAL A 206 2.42 -7.43 0.24
N VAL A 207 3.52 -7.50 -0.49
CA VAL A 207 3.93 -8.69 -1.27
C VAL A 207 4.09 -9.90 -0.36
N GLY A 208 4.68 -9.73 0.83
CA GLY A 208 4.81 -10.80 1.83
C GLY A 208 3.47 -11.42 2.18
N LEU A 209 2.46 -10.58 2.48
CA LEU A 209 1.11 -11.06 2.76
C LEU A 209 0.48 -11.72 1.54
N LEU A 210 0.57 -11.10 0.36
CA LEU A 210 0.00 -11.66 -0.86
C LEU A 210 0.60 -13.02 -1.20
N ARG A 211 1.92 -13.21 -1.08
CA ARG A 211 2.60 -14.51 -1.26
C ARG A 211 2.17 -15.55 -0.23
N ALA A 212 1.89 -15.12 0.99
CA ALA A 212 1.42 -16.01 2.05
C ALA A 212 -0.03 -16.45 1.83
N VAL A 213 -0.80 -15.77 0.99
CA VAL A 213 -2.25 -16.02 0.86
C VAL A 213 -2.60 -16.57 -0.53
N LEU A 214 -2.13 -15.94 -1.60
CA LEU A 214 -2.45 -16.29 -2.98
C LEU A 214 -1.59 -17.46 -3.48
#